data_AF-A0A3D6C2B3-F1
#
_entry.id   AF-A0A3D6C2B3-F1
#
_cell.length_a   1.000
_cell.length_b   1.000
_cell.length_c   1.000
_cell.angle_alpha   90.00
_cell.angle_beta   90.00
_cell.angle_gamma   90.00
#
_symmetry.space_group_name_H-M   'P 1'
#
loop_
_entity.id
_entity.type
_entity.pdbx_description
1 polymer ?
#
loop_
_entity_poly.entity_id
_entity_poly.type
_entity_poly.pdbx_seq_one_letter_code
_entity_poly.pdbx_strand_id
1 'polypeptide(L)'
;MRILVFLIALSVLIICSAVQPLAKTAVEAPKKVLAIQSQVFAPYERSFKGFKTGLEASDYTGNIEVVHFNAKSDLKLMEQKILEVQKSKEFDLIFTLGTRATRMAMDNIDDIPIIFTDLAAPEYSGIIKDWKSSGTNVTGVETPKYLSKGVEMLHNLIQFKTVGMIYLQGSPSHEGALRQMKLISKHLGTKLIYDGFPLKNAAGKNLPDAELREQISMKLDELLPQVDVFFVQPSRSFVNNFDIFLNGFRDHKVLSAGDPVYIEKGIVLGLDRNKFEFGKQCARYAVKIFRGTPTASLPMDVGQQFTISFNLKAAAVVGFTPPLDLLAAADAIYQEYQAPNPPRIDTQD
;
A
#
# COMPACT_ATOMS: atom_id res chain seq x y z
N MET A 1 89.33 -22.31 5.10
CA MET A 1 88.45 -22.05 6.25
C MET A 1 88.15 -20.55 6.33
N ARG A 2 87.09 -20.04 5.67
CA ARG A 2 86.38 -18.76 5.97
C ARG A 2 85.42 -18.24 4.88
N ILE A 3 85.35 -18.80 3.67
CA ILE A 3 84.52 -18.23 2.59
C ILE A 3 83.32 -19.11 2.17
N LEU A 4 83.28 -20.40 2.55
CA LEU A 4 82.24 -21.32 2.06
C LEU A 4 80.99 -21.45 2.98
N VAL A 5 80.99 -20.83 4.15
CA VAL A 5 79.88 -20.95 5.13
C VAL A 5 78.86 -19.82 5.03
N PHE A 6 79.16 -18.75 4.28
CA PHE A 6 78.27 -17.58 4.17
C PHE A 6 77.23 -17.65 3.03
N LEU A 7 77.38 -18.61 2.10
CA LEU A 7 76.52 -18.72 0.91
C LEU A 7 75.29 -19.63 1.09
N ILE A 8 75.20 -20.38 2.18
CA ILE A 8 74.03 -21.23 2.50
C ILE A 8 73.09 -20.54 3.49
N ALA A 9 73.54 -19.51 4.21
CA ALA A 9 72.69 -18.73 5.11
C ALA A 9 71.85 -17.67 4.40
N LEU A 10 72.16 -17.32 3.14
CA LEU A 10 71.43 -16.30 2.37
C LEU A 10 70.32 -16.88 1.48
N SER A 11 70.31 -18.19 1.22
CA SER A 11 69.25 -18.86 0.45
C SER A 11 68.05 -19.31 1.29
N VAL A 12 68.15 -19.28 2.62
CA VAL A 12 67.03 -19.64 3.53
C VAL A 12 66.22 -18.40 3.98
N LEU A 13 66.75 -17.18 3.80
CA LEU A 13 66.05 -15.96 4.22
C LEU A 13 65.16 -15.31 3.15
N ILE A 14 65.10 -15.85 1.93
CA ILE A 14 64.32 -15.28 0.81
C ILE A 14 63.00 -16.04 0.56
N ILE A 15 62.71 -17.13 1.30
CA ILE A 15 61.45 -17.90 1.15
C ILE A 15 60.40 -17.53 2.22
N CYS A 16 60.57 -16.38 2.90
CA CYS A 16 59.57 -15.85 3.83
C CYS A 16 59.01 -14.49 3.39
N SER A 17 59.11 -14.17 2.09
CA SER A 17 58.38 -13.05 1.50
C SER A 17 56.92 -13.46 1.29
N ALA A 18 56.10 -13.13 2.29
CA ALA A 18 54.72 -12.68 2.14
C ALA A 18 53.81 -13.54 1.25
N VAL A 19 53.48 -14.75 1.71
CA VAL A 19 52.11 -15.25 1.48
C VAL A 19 51.24 -14.58 2.54
N GLN A 20 50.90 -13.30 2.34
CA GLN A 20 49.72 -12.77 3.00
C GLN A 20 48.55 -13.64 2.52
N PRO A 21 47.77 -14.27 3.41
CA PRO A 21 46.54 -14.89 2.96
C PRO A 21 45.76 -13.75 2.30
N LEU A 22 45.51 -13.87 1.00
CA LEU A 22 44.53 -13.05 0.31
C LEU A 22 43.30 -13.17 1.19
N ALA A 23 42.98 -12.11 1.94
CA ALA A 23 41.80 -12.09 2.77
C ALA A 23 40.67 -12.43 1.81
N LYS A 24 40.12 -13.65 1.90
CA LYS A 24 38.85 -13.96 1.27
C LYS A 24 37.94 -12.88 1.82
N THR A 25 37.62 -11.89 1.00
CA THR A 25 36.51 -10.99 1.25
C THR A 25 35.35 -11.94 1.47
N ALA A 26 35.00 -12.15 2.74
CA ALA A 26 33.85 -12.96 3.11
C ALA A 26 32.70 -12.27 2.38
N VAL A 27 32.14 -12.96 1.39
CA VAL A 27 30.95 -12.47 0.70
C VAL A 27 29.92 -12.33 1.81
N GLU A 28 29.58 -11.09 2.16
CA GLU A 28 28.63 -10.80 3.23
C GLU A 28 27.36 -11.59 2.92
N ALA A 29 26.85 -12.30 3.93
CA ALA A 29 25.61 -13.06 3.76
C ALA A 29 24.52 -12.12 3.23
N PRO A 30 23.68 -12.58 2.29
CA PRO A 30 22.68 -11.71 1.69
C PRO A 30 21.75 -11.16 2.77
N LYS A 31 21.45 -9.86 2.71
CA LYS A 31 20.39 -9.27 3.53
C LYS A 31 19.07 -9.84 3.09
N LYS A 32 18.27 -10.33 4.03
CA LYS A 32 16.97 -10.95 3.76
C LYS A 32 15.84 -10.00 4.09
N VAL A 33 14.99 -9.73 3.10
CA VAL A 33 13.78 -8.94 3.24
C VAL A 33 12.55 -9.85 3.13
N LEU A 34 11.64 -9.76 4.09
CA LEU A 34 10.29 -10.29 3.93
C LEU A 34 9.36 -9.19 3.44
N ALA A 35 8.90 -9.25 2.19
CA ALA A 35 7.77 -8.47 1.72
C ALA A 35 6.48 -9.21 2.03
N ILE A 36 5.60 -8.63 2.86
CA ILE A 36 4.38 -9.30 3.36
C ILE A 36 3.12 -8.49 3.07
N GLN A 37 2.10 -9.18 2.53
CA GLN A 37 0.80 -8.60 2.20
C GLN A 37 -0.37 -9.51 2.56
N SER A 38 -1.54 -8.91 2.83
CA SER A 38 -2.72 -9.66 3.27
C SER A 38 -3.52 -10.33 2.17
N GLN A 39 -3.36 -9.88 0.93
CA GLN A 39 -4.21 -10.28 -0.17
C GLN A 39 -3.52 -9.95 -1.49
N VAL A 40 -3.91 -10.63 -2.57
CA VAL A 40 -3.54 -10.23 -3.93
C VAL A 40 -4.31 -8.96 -4.27
N PHE A 41 -3.61 -7.85 -4.45
CA PHE A 41 -4.21 -6.55 -4.69
C PHE A 41 -3.28 -5.66 -5.51
N ALA A 42 -3.76 -5.16 -6.66
CA ALA A 42 -2.92 -4.50 -7.64
C ALA A 42 -2.09 -3.32 -7.09
N PRO A 43 -2.62 -2.44 -6.21
CA PRO A 43 -1.81 -1.42 -5.55
C PRO A 43 -0.59 -1.98 -4.80
N TYR A 44 -0.75 -3.08 -4.05
CA TYR A 44 0.35 -3.71 -3.33
C TYR A 44 1.40 -4.28 -4.28
N GLU A 45 0.98 -4.89 -5.39
CA GLU A 45 1.90 -5.40 -6.41
C GLU A 45 2.70 -4.27 -7.09
N ARG A 46 2.07 -3.10 -7.32
CA ARG A 46 2.76 -1.92 -7.85
C ARG A 46 3.82 -1.41 -6.88
N SER A 47 3.49 -1.30 -5.60
CA SER A 47 4.44 -0.92 -4.54
C SER A 47 5.56 -1.94 -4.40
N PHE A 48 5.26 -3.23 -4.43
CA PHE A 48 6.26 -4.31 -4.37
C PHE A 48 7.22 -4.27 -5.57
N LYS A 49 6.69 -4.07 -6.78
CA LYS A 49 7.51 -3.90 -7.99
C LYS A 49 8.42 -2.68 -7.85
N GLY A 50 7.88 -1.55 -7.39
CA GLY A 50 8.65 -0.34 -7.11
C GLY A 50 9.76 -0.56 -6.09
N PHE A 51 9.48 -1.28 -5.01
CA PHE A 51 10.47 -1.63 -4.00
C PHE A 51 11.62 -2.44 -4.59
N LYS A 52 11.33 -3.51 -5.34
CA LYS A 52 12.37 -4.31 -6.01
C LYS A 52 13.20 -3.48 -6.99
N THR A 53 12.56 -2.71 -7.86
CA THR A 53 13.26 -1.83 -8.81
C THR A 53 14.11 -0.79 -8.09
N GLY A 54 13.64 -0.26 -6.95
CA GLY A 54 14.41 0.67 -6.14
C GLY A 54 15.64 0.04 -5.49
N LEU A 55 15.56 -1.23 -5.08
CA LEU A 55 16.71 -1.97 -4.56
C LEU A 55 17.72 -2.29 -5.68
N GLU A 56 17.23 -2.77 -6.83
CA GLU A 56 18.04 -3.07 -8.02
C GLU A 56 18.80 -1.84 -8.54
N ALA A 57 18.17 -0.66 -8.49
CA ALA A 57 18.78 0.60 -8.92
C ALA A 57 19.63 1.28 -7.83
N SER A 58 19.73 0.69 -6.64
CA SER A 58 20.48 1.30 -5.53
C SER A 58 21.99 1.13 -5.70
N ASP A 59 22.74 1.97 -5.00
CA ASP A 59 24.20 1.88 -4.88
C ASP A 59 24.64 0.89 -3.77
N TYR A 60 23.73 0.04 -3.28
CA TYR A 60 24.06 -0.98 -2.28
C TYR A 60 24.79 -2.14 -2.94
N THR A 61 26.02 -2.42 -2.49
CA THR A 61 26.90 -3.43 -3.10
C THR A 61 26.72 -4.83 -2.51
N GLY A 62 26.00 -4.95 -1.39
CA GLY A 62 25.69 -6.25 -0.78
C GLY A 62 24.54 -6.95 -1.51
N ASN A 63 24.48 -8.27 -1.39
CA ASN A 63 23.37 -9.04 -1.94
C ASN A 63 22.10 -8.84 -1.08
N ILE A 64 20.95 -8.67 -1.74
CA ILE A 64 19.65 -8.58 -1.08
C ILE A 64 18.74 -9.67 -1.64
N GLU A 65 18.23 -10.53 -0.77
CA GLU A 65 17.21 -11.53 -1.09
C GLU A 65 15.85 -11.02 -0.63
N VAL A 66 14.86 -10.98 -1.52
CA VAL A 66 13.50 -10.54 -1.20
C VAL A 66 12.54 -11.72 -1.30
N VAL A 67 12.02 -12.16 -0.16
CA VAL A 67 10.97 -13.16 -0.06
C VAL A 67 9.62 -12.46 -0.08
N HIS A 68 8.76 -12.82 -1.04
CA HIS A 68 7.41 -12.28 -1.12
C HIS A 68 6.39 -13.26 -0.56
N PHE A 69 5.64 -12.84 0.47
CA PHE A 69 4.58 -13.60 1.09
C PHE A 69 3.22 -12.91 0.94
N ASN A 70 2.27 -13.62 0.36
CA ASN A 70 0.89 -13.19 0.25
C ASN A 70 -0.02 -14.15 1.01
N ALA A 71 -0.75 -13.62 1.99
CA ALA A 71 -1.64 -14.40 2.84
C ALA A 71 -2.95 -14.83 2.15
N LYS A 72 -3.20 -14.39 0.91
CA LYS A 72 -4.40 -14.72 0.10
C LYS A 72 -5.72 -14.54 0.84
N SER A 73 -5.82 -13.47 1.64
CA SER A 73 -6.94 -13.15 2.51
C SER A 73 -7.13 -14.06 3.74
N ASP A 74 -6.20 -14.98 4.01
CA ASP A 74 -6.16 -15.78 5.24
C ASP A 74 -5.30 -15.09 6.31
N LEU A 75 -5.96 -14.42 7.25
CA LEU A 75 -5.28 -13.70 8.33
C LEU A 75 -4.59 -14.64 9.33
N LYS A 76 -5.05 -15.90 9.47
CA LYS A 76 -4.38 -16.88 10.33
C LYS A 76 -3.06 -17.30 9.71
N LEU A 77 -3.04 -17.52 8.39
CA LEU A 77 -1.82 -17.80 7.65
C LEU A 77 -0.81 -16.65 7.75
N MET A 78 -1.29 -15.39 7.69
CA MET A 78 -0.42 -14.23 7.92
C MET A 78 0.17 -14.23 9.33
N GLU A 79 -0.67 -14.43 10.34
CA GLU A 79 -0.25 -14.43 11.75
C GLU A 79 0.80 -15.53 11.99
N GLN A 80 0.57 -16.73 11.47
CA GLN A 80 1.53 -17.83 11.52
C GLN A 80 2.89 -17.43 10.91
N LYS A 81 2.90 -16.80 9.73
CA LYS A 81 4.17 -16.36 9.12
C LYS A 81 4.85 -15.27 9.94
N ILE A 82 4.12 -14.33 10.52
CA ILE A 82 4.69 -13.28 11.37
C ILE A 82 5.30 -13.87 12.66
N LEU A 83 4.61 -14.82 13.30
CA LEU A 83 5.12 -15.50 14.49
C LEU A 83 6.32 -16.41 14.18
N GLU A 84 6.36 -17.02 13.00
CA GLU A 84 7.53 -17.75 12.51
C GLU A 84 8.74 -16.83 12.37
N VAL A 85 8.55 -15.66 11.73
CA VAL A 85 9.59 -14.64 11.53
C VAL A 85 10.10 -14.09 12.87
N GLN A 86 9.18 -13.80 13.80
CA GLN A 86 9.52 -13.35 15.15
C GLN A 86 10.45 -14.36 15.86
N LYS A 87 10.17 -15.66 15.71
CA LYS A 87 10.94 -16.73 16.37
C LYS A 87 12.27 -17.03 15.66
N SER A 88 12.26 -17.09 14.33
CA SER A 88 13.44 -17.47 13.55
C SER A 88 14.45 -16.34 13.43
N LYS A 89 13.97 -15.08 13.42
CA LYS A 89 14.76 -13.86 13.13
C LYS A 89 15.60 -14.01 11.86
N GLU A 90 15.10 -14.74 10.88
CA GLU A 90 15.82 -15.03 9.64
C GLU A 90 15.88 -13.84 8.68
N PHE A 91 15.09 -12.79 8.92
CA PHE A 91 14.99 -11.61 8.08
C PHE A 91 15.64 -10.40 8.77
N ASP A 92 16.40 -9.64 7.99
CA ASP A 92 17.01 -8.37 8.42
C ASP A 92 16.02 -7.20 8.35
N LEU A 93 14.94 -7.34 7.57
CA LEU A 93 13.94 -6.30 7.35
C LEU A 93 12.59 -6.90 6.92
N ILE A 94 11.51 -6.28 7.36
CA ILE A 94 10.15 -6.61 6.93
C ILE A 94 9.56 -5.42 6.18
N PHE A 95 9.17 -5.64 4.94
CA PHE A 95 8.46 -4.67 4.11
C PHE A 95 6.97 -5.01 4.11
N THR A 96 6.16 -4.22 4.82
CA THR A 96 4.72 -4.47 4.94
C THR A 96 3.92 -3.67 3.92
N LEU A 97 3.05 -4.37 3.20
CA LEU A 97 2.13 -3.79 2.21
C LEU A 97 0.71 -3.80 2.78
N GLY A 98 0.21 -2.61 3.13
CA GLY A 98 -1.13 -2.41 3.62
C GLY A 98 -1.28 -2.39 5.14
N THR A 99 -2.40 -1.83 5.59
CA THR A 99 -2.70 -1.59 7.02
C THR A 99 -2.73 -2.87 7.86
N ARG A 100 -3.28 -3.98 7.34
CA ARG A 100 -3.39 -5.24 8.10
C ARG A 100 -2.03 -5.88 8.38
N ALA A 101 -1.20 -6.01 7.34
CA ALA A 101 0.14 -6.57 7.47
C ALA A 101 1.01 -5.72 8.41
N THR A 102 0.92 -4.40 8.25
CA THR A 102 1.68 -3.45 9.10
C THR A 102 1.27 -3.56 10.57
N ARG A 103 -0.03 -3.52 10.89
CA ARG A 103 -0.49 -3.66 12.28
C ARG A 103 -0.07 -4.99 12.89
N MET A 104 -0.30 -6.10 12.17
CA MET A 104 0.03 -7.41 12.70
C MET A 104 1.54 -7.58 12.93
N ALA A 105 2.39 -7.00 12.06
CA ALA A 105 3.83 -6.99 12.27
C ALA A 105 4.20 -6.13 13.49
N MET A 106 3.64 -4.94 13.64
CA MET A 106 3.88 -4.07 14.80
C MET A 106 3.45 -4.69 16.13
N ASP A 107 2.37 -5.46 16.13
CA ASP A 107 1.83 -6.09 17.33
C ASP A 107 2.70 -7.29 17.81
N ASN A 108 3.57 -7.84 16.94
CA ASN A 108 4.31 -9.08 17.21
C ASN A 108 5.84 -8.94 17.05
N ILE A 109 6.35 -7.90 16.41
CA ILE A 109 7.77 -7.77 16.05
C ILE A 109 8.26 -6.38 16.46
N ASP A 110 9.15 -6.35 17.45
CA ASP A 110 9.70 -5.12 18.06
C ASP A 110 11.20 -4.93 17.81
N ASP A 111 11.88 -5.93 17.25
CA ASP A 111 13.34 -5.97 17.10
C ASP A 111 13.83 -6.02 15.63
N ILE A 112 13.00 -6.45 14.68
CA ILE A 112 13.31 -6.41 13.25
C ILE A 112 12.78 -5.11 12.64
N PRO A 113 13.57 -4.37 11.85
CA PRO A 113 13.10 -3.19 11.12
C PRO A 113 11.86 -3.47 10.25
N ILE A 114 10.82 -2.66 10.41
CA ILE A 114 9.59 -2.67 9.60
C ILE A 114 9.53 -1.40 8.75
N ILE A 115 9.42 -1.57 7.43
CA ILE A 115 9.11 -0.49 6.49
C ILE A 115 7.69 -0.73 5.95
N PHE A 116 6.79 0.21 6.17
CA PHE A 116 5.42 0.13 5.63
C PHE A 116 5.21 0.98 4.37
N THR A 117 4.19 0.59 3.61
CA THR A 117 3.50 1.44 2.63
C THR A 117 2.04 0.96 2.44
N ASP A 118 1.26 1.67 1.62
CA ASP A 118 -0.12 1.35 1.25
C ASP A 118 -1.13 1.34 2.41
N LEU A 119 -0.93 2.22 3.37
CA LEU A 119 -1.86 2.40 4.48
C LEU A 119 -3.05 3.26 4.04
N ALA A 120 -4.23 2.95 4.58
CA ALA A 120 -5.34 3.89 4.56
C ALA A 120 -5.44 4.58 5.91
N ALA A 121 -5.54 5.91 5.89
CA ALA A 121 -5.74 6.75 7.07
C ALA A 121 -4.81 6.34 8.25
N PRO A 122 -3.48 6.32 8.06
CA PRO A 122 -2.54 5.73 9.01
C PRO A 122 -2.55 6.38 10.41
N GLU A 123 -2.90 7.67 10.49
CA GLU A 123 -3.07 8.40 11.74
C GLU A 123 -4.29 7.95 12.54
N TYR A 124 -5.29 7.39 11.84
CA TYR A 124 -6.51 6.89 12.44
C TYR A 124 -6.52 5.38 12.59
N SER A 125 -5.68 4.65 11.85
CA SER A 125 -5.57 3.19 11.96
C SER A 125 -4.60 2.71 13.04
N GLY A 126 -4.04 3.63 13.83
CA GLY A 126 -3.17 3.32 14.98
C GLY A 126 -1.72 3.01 14.62
N ILE A 127 -1.30 3.31 13.38
CA ILE A 127 0.06 3.05 12.90
C ILE A 127 0.95 4.27 13.12
N ILE A 128 0.47 5.46 12.73
CA ILE A 128 1.27 6.69 12.78
C ILE A 128 0.76 7.59 13.90
N LYS A 129 1.61 7.85 14.90
CA LYS A 129 1.36 8.83 15.97
C LYS A 129 2.07 10.16 15.70
N ASP A 130 3.31 10.08 15.20
CA ASP A 130 4.13 11.22 14.76
C ASP A 130 4.83 10.86 13.45
N TRP A 131 4.78 11.74 12.46
CA TRP A 131 5.42 11.56 11.17
C TRP A 131 6.95 11.75 11.25
N LYS A 132 7.46 12.45 12.27
CA LYS A 132 8.91 12.68 12.42
C LYS A 132 9.67 11.42 12.80
N SER A 133 9.07 10.54 13.59
CA SER A 133 9.65 9.27 14.02
C SER A 133 8.59 8.44 14.74
N SER A 134 8.67 7.11 14.62
CA SER A 134 7.89 6.17 15.44
C SER A 134 8.43 6.05 16.86
N GLY A 135 9.71 6.35 17.08
CA GLY A 135 10.46 5.98 18.28
C GLY A 135 10.70 4.46 18.42
N THR A 136 10.38 3.66 17.39
CA THR A 136 10.44 2.18 17.42
C THR A 136 11.14 1.62 16.18
N ASN A 137 11.08 0.30 15.99
CA ASN A 137 11.56 -0.41 14.80
C ASN A 137 10.71 -0.16 13.52
N VAL A 138 9.80 0.81 13.51
CA VAL A 138 8.84 1.03 12.42
C VAL A 138 9.12 2.35 11.70
N THR A 139 9.19 2.31 10.37
CA THR A 139 9.20 3.50 9.52
C THR A 139 8.45 3.19 8.23
N GLY A 140 8.34 4.14 7.30
CA GLY A 140 7.65 3.87 6.04
C GLY A 140 7.39 5.11 5.22
N VAL A 141 6.62 4.93 4.16
CA VAL A 141 6.25 5.97 3.21
C VAL A 141 4.74 5.93 3.01
N GLU A 142 4.08 7.05 3.25
CA GLU A 142 2.63 7.18 3.03
C GLU A 142 2.24 8.64 2.82
N THR A 143 1.02 8.91 2.37
CA THR A 143 0.52 10.29 2.20
C THR A 143 -0.32 10.74 3.40
N PRO A 144 0.12 11.75 4.19
CA PRO A 144 -0.66 12.30 5.28
C PRO A 144 -1.96 12.88 4.75
N LYS A 145 -3.04 12.54 5.46
CA LYS A 145 -4.36 13.10 5.21
C LYS A 145 -4.85 12.99 3.75
N TYR A 146 -4.42 11.99 2.97
CA TYR A 146 -4.71 11.93 1.52
C TYR A 146 -6.21 12.02 1.22
N LEU A 147 -7.05 11.31 2.00
CA LEU A 147 -8.49 11.32 1.83
C LEU A 147 -9.07 12.71 2.11
N SER A 148 -8.64 13.35 3.20
CA SER A 148 -9.10 14.71 3.54
C SER A 148 -8.73 15.70 2.44
N LYS A 149 -7.48 15.67 1.96
CA LYS A 149 -7.01 16.56 0.88
C LYS A 149 -7.80 16.34 -0.41
N GLY A 150 -8.02 15.09 -0.80
CA GLY A 150 -8.76 14.76 -2.02
C GLY A 150 -10.23 15.15 -1.94
N VAL A 151 -10.89 14.94 -0.80
CA VAL A 151 -12.30 15.32 -0.58
C VAL A 151 -12.45 16.84 -0.48
N GLU A 152 -11.53 17.54 0.19
CA GLU A 152 -11.49 19.01 0.26
C GLU A 152 -11.32 19.63 -1.13
N MET A 153 -10.33 19.16 -1.88
CA MET A 153 -10.10 19.58 -3.26
C MET A 153 -11.34 19.32 -4.13
N LEU A 154 -11.95 18.15 -4.01
CA LEU A 154 -13.18 17.85 -4.72
C LEU A 154 -14.28 18.85 -4.34
N HIS A 155 -14.50 19.10 -3.05
CA HIS A 155 -15.50 20.06 -2.58
C HIS A 155 -15.25 21.47 -3.10
N ASN A 156 -14.00 21.91 -3.18
CA ASN A 156 -13.65 23.23 -3.73
C ASN A 156 -13.99 23.35 -5.23
N LEU A 157 -14.03 22.24 -5.97
CA LEU A 157 -14.29 22.23 -7.41
C LEU A 157 -15.77 22.04 -7.76
N ILE A 158 -16.52 21.25 -7.00
CA ILE A 158 -17.92 20.90 -7.33
C ILE A 158 -18.95 21.33 -6.26
N GLN A 159 -18.49 21.78 -5.09
CA GLN A 159 -19.33 22.27 -3.98
C GLN A 159 -20.49 21.34 -3.57
N PHE A 160 -20.22 20.03 -3.47
CA PHE A 160 -21.22 19.05 -3.03
C PHE A 160 -21.65 19.27 -1.57
N LYS A 161 -22.92 18.98 -1.25
CA LYS A 161 -23.49 19.11 0.10
C LYS A 161 -23.48 17.79 0.86
N THR A 162 -23.63 16.68 0.15
CA THR A 162 -23.74 15.35 0.75
C THR A 162 -22.78 14.37 0.08
N VAL A 163 -22.00 13.65 0.90
CA VAL A 163 -21.09 12.60 0.44
C VAL A 163 -21.50 11.24 1.01
N GLY A 164 -21.53 10.24 0.14
CA GLY A 164 -21.81 8.84 0.43
C GLY A 164 -20.54 8.02 0.61
N MET A 165 -20.57 7.01 1.49
CA MET A 165 -19.49 6.03 1.60
C MET A 165 -20.02 4.70 2.15
N ILE A 166 -19.68 3.59 1.50
CA ILE A 166 -19.78 2.26 2.12
C ILE A 166 -18.42 1.86 2.68
N TYR A 167 -18.41 1.25 3.86
CA TYR A 167 -17.18 0.78 4.50
C TYR A 167 -17.28 -0.69 4.95
N LEU A 168 -16.15 -1.38 5.00
CA LEU A 168 -16.06 -2.76 5.44
C LEU A 168 -15.78 -2.82 6.95
N GLN A 169 -16.70 -3.41 7.71
CA GLN A 169 -16.57 -3.56 9.17
C GLN A 169 -15.44 -4.54 9.52
N GLY A 170 -14.69 -4.23 10.59
CA GLY A 170 -13.53 -5.03 11.00
C GLY A 170 -12.33 -4.88 10.05
N SER A 171 -12.33 -3.88 9.17
CA SER A 171 -11.21 -3.51 8.31
C SER A 171 -10.59 -2.20 8.80
N PRO A 172 -9.40 -2.23 9.45
CA PRO A 172 -8.78 -1.03 10.01
C PRO A 172 -8.58 0.10 9.00
N SER A 173 -8.34 -0.24 7.73
CA SER A 173 -8.19 0.73 6.64
C SER A 173 -9.50 1.47 6.33
N HIS A 174 -10.62 0.74 6.32
CA HIS A 174 -11.95 1.30 6.04
C HIS A 174 -12.49 2.07 7.23
N GLU A 175 -12.29 1.56 8.45
CA GLU A 175 -12.68 2.27 9.68
C GLU A 175 -11.86 3.55 9.89
N GLY A 176 -10.56 3.52 9.58
CA GLY A 176 -9.73 4.72 9.57
C GLY A 176 -10.20 5.75 8.54
N ALA A 177 -10.49 5.30 7.32
CA ALA A 177 -11.03 6.15 6.26
C ALA A 177 -12.39 6.75 6.65
N LEU A 178 -13.28 5.99 7.29
CA LEU A 178 -14.56 6.50 7.80
C LEU A 178 -14.36 7.56 8.88
N ARG A 179 -13.45 7.36 9.83
CA ARG A 179 -13.09 8.37 10.84
C ARG A 179 -12.61 9.66 10.19
N GLN A 180 -11.73 9.53 9.20
CA GLN A 180 -11.21 10.66 8.45
C GLN A 180 -12.29 11.37 7.63
N MET A 181 -13.20 10.62 6.99
CA MET A 181 -14.33 11.15 6.23
C MET A 181 -15.29 11.95 7.12
N LYS A 182 -15.57 11.45 8.33
CA LYS A 182 -16.37 12.17 9.34
C LYS A 182 -15.75 13.52 9.72
N LEU A 183 -14.43 13.56 9.92
CA LEU A 183 -13.72 14.78 10.29
C LEU A 183 -13.71 15.80 9.15
N ILE A 184 -13.42 15.37 7.92
CA ILE A 184 -13.41 16.30 6.77
C ILE A 184 -14.81 16.78 6.42
N SER A 185 -15.84 15.92 6.50
CA SER A 185 -17.22 16.35 6.25
C SER A 185 -17.68 17.40 7.26
N LYS A 186 -17.33 17.23 8.54
CA LYS A 186 -17.56 18.25 9.58
C LYS A 186 -16.82 19.56 9.27
N HIS A 187 -15.57 19.48 8.83
CA HIS A 187 -14.75 20.65 8.51
C HIS A 187 -15.33 21.45 7.32
N LEU A 188 -15.78 20.74 6.28
CA LEU A 188 -16.35 21.33 5.07
C LEU A 188 -17.83 21.74 5.22
N GLY A 189 -18.48 21.37 6.33
CA GLY A 189 -19.91 21.59 6.51
C GLY A 189 -20.79 20.70 5.61
N THR A 190 -20.28 19.57 5.13
CA THR A 190 -21.04 18.61 4.32
C THR A 190 -21.66 17.51 5.18
N LYS A 191 -22.75 16.92 4.70
CA LYS A 191 -23.39 15.77 5.33
C LYS A 191 -22.74 14.48 4.83
N LEU A 192 -22.24 13.66 5.75
CA LEU A 192 -21.78 12.31 5.44
C LEU A 192 -22.92 11.31 5.64
N ILE A 193 -23.26 10.55 4.60
CA ILE A 193 -24.16 9.39 4.68
C ILE A 193 -23.31 8.14 4.46
N TYR A 194 -23.38 7.20 5.39
CA TYR A 194 -22.53 6.02 5.33
C TYR A 194 -23.21 4.82 5.96
N ASP A 195 -22.85 3.65 5.47
CA ASP A 195 -23.19 2.38 6.11
C ASP A 195 -22.09 1.35 5.81
N GLY A 196 -22.09 0.24 6.54
CA GLY A 196 -21.08 -0.78 6.37
C GLY A 196 -21.59 -2.17 6.70
N PHE A 197 -20.87 -3.16 6.19
CA PHE A 197 -21.17 -4.57 6.41
C PHE A 197 -19.88 -5.34 6.71
N PRO A 198 -19.95 -6.47 7.41
CA PRO A 198 -18.77 -7.27 7.73
C PRO A 198 -18.31 -8.08 6.51
N LEU A 199 -17.01 -8.32 6.40
CA LEU A 199 -16.47 -9.28 5.42
C LEU A 199 -16.58 -10.74 5.88
N LYS A 200 -17.00 -10.97 7.12
CA LYS A 200 -17.05 -12.29 7.75
C LYS A 200 -18.41 -12.51 8.40
N ASN A 201 -18.87 -13.75 8.36
CA ASN A 201 -20.06 -14.16 9.09
C ASN A 201 -19.78 -14.29 10.60
N ALA A 202 -20.81 -14.61 11.38
CA ALA A 202 -20.70 -14.81 12.84
C ALA A 202 -19.70 -15.91 13.25
N ALA A 203 -19.42 -16.87 12.37
CA ALA A 203 -18.41 -17.92 12.57
C ALA A 203 -16.98 -17.49 12.19
N GLY A 204 -16.79 -16.24 11.76
CA GLY A 204 -15.48 -15.70 11.37
C GLY A 204 -14.98 -16.15 9.99
N LYS A 205 -15.82 -16.80 9.18
CA LYS A 205 -15.52 -17.19 7.80
C LYS A 205 -15.81 -16.02 6.85
N ASN A 206 -14.98 -15.83 5.83
CA ASN A 206 -15.22 -14.83 4.79
C ASN A 206 -16.58 -15.08 4.12
N LEU A 207 -17.33 -14.00 3.87
CA LEU A 207 -18.59 -14.09 3.15
C LEU A 207 -18.36 -14.58 1.71
N PRO A 208 -19.26 -15.43 1.17
CA PRO A 208 -19.25 -15.78 -0.24
C PRO A 208 -19.45 -14.54 -1.13
N ASP A 209 -18.98 -14.60 -2.38
CA ASP A 209 -19.08 -13.46 -3.30
C ASP A 209 -20.54 -13.04 -3.56
N ALA A 210 -21.47 -13.99 -3.69
CA ALA A 210 -22.90 -13.70 -3.84
C ALA A 210 -23.47 -12.85 -2.68
N GLU A 211 -23.10 -13.18 -1.44
CA GLU A 211 -23.53 -12.42 -0.27
C GLU A 211 -22.85 -11.05 -0.20
N LEU A 212 -21.56 -10.95 -0.57
CA LEU A 212 -20.89 -9.65 -0.69
C LEU A 212 -21.56 -8.76 -1.72
N ARG A 213 -21.96 -9.31 -2.87
CA ARG A 213 -22.68 -8.59 -3.93
C ARG A 213 -24.02 -8.07 -3.46
N GLU A 214 -24.79 -8.90 -2.76
CA GLU A 214 -26.07 -8.52 -2.16
C GLU A 214 -25.89 -7.37 -1.15
N GLN A 215 -24.94 -7.50 -0.23
CA GLN A 215 -24.64 -6.44 0.75
C GLN A 215 -24.23 -5.13 0.05
N ILE A 216 -23.35 -5.18 -0.96
CA ILE A 216 -22.96 -3.99 -1.72
C ILE A 216 -24.18 -3.36 -2.40
N SER A 217 -25.00 -4.15 -3.08
CA SER A 217 -26.20 -3.67 -3.79
C SER A 217 -27.17 -2.99 -2.84
N MET A 218 -27.55 -3.67 -1.75
CA MET A 218 -28.49 -3.13 -0.76
C MET A 218 -28.03 -1.79 -0.19
N LYS A 219 -26.73 -1.66 0.14
CA LYS A 219 -26.19 -0.41 0.68
C LYS A 219 -26.09 0.69 -0.37
N LEU A 220 -25.80 0.36 -1.63
CA LEU A 220 -25.81 1.34 -2.70
C LEU A 220 -27.23 1.86 -2.97
N ASP A 221 -28.22 0.97 -3.04
CA ASP A 221 -29.63 1.33 -3.27
C ASP A 221 -30.17 2.25 -2.15
N GLU A 222 -29.72 2.04 -0.92
CA GLU A 222 -30.06 2.89 0.22
C GLU A 222 -29.37 4.27 0.17
N LEU A 223 -28.07 4.30 -0.13
CA LEU A 223 -27.24 5.51 0.01
C LEU A 223 -27.31 6.44 -1.21
N LEU A 224 -27.27 5.87 -2.42
CA LEU A 224 -27.13 6.65 -3.65
C LEU A 224 -28.24 7.69 -3.88
N PRO A 225 -29.52 7.44 -3.56
CA PRO A 225 -30.58 8.45 -3.70
C PRO A 225 -30.38 9.72 -2.84
N GLN A 226 -29.48 9.67 -1.85
CA GLN A 226 -29.37 10.70 -0.81
C GLN A 226 -28.09 11.53 -0.91
N VAL A 227 -27.22 11.28 -1.89
CA VAL A 227 -25.86 11.83 -1.94
C VAL A 227 -25.58 12.52 -3.27
N ASP A 228 -24.80 13.61 -3.24
CA ASP A 228 -24.35 14.29 -4.46
C ASP A 228 -23.10 13.58 -5.03
N VAL A 229 -22.25 13.09 -4.12
CA VAL A 229 -20.98 12.43 -4.43
C VAL A 229 -20.90 11.13 -3.65
N PHE A 230 -20.35 10.09 -4.24
CA PHE A 230 -20.05 8.84 -3.55
C PHE A 230 -18.54 8.56 -3.57
N PHE A 231 -17.95 8.39 -2.39
CA PHE A 231 -16.54 8.06 -2.23
C PHE A 231 -16.33 6.55 -2.08
N VAL A 232 -15.57 5.94 -3.00
CA VAL A 232 -15.23 4.52 -2.96
C VAL A 232 -13.84 4.30 -2.37
N GLN A 233 -13.80 3.73 -1.16
CA GLN A 233 -12.54 3.32 -0.55
C GLN A 233 -12.00 2.04 -1.21
N PRO A 234 -10.71 1.98 -1.59
CA PRO A 234 -10.11 0.81 -2.21
C PRO A 234 -10.27 -0.45 -1.36
N SER A 235 -10.75 -1.53 -1.98
CA SER A 235 -10.73 -2.88 -1.44
C SER A 235 -10.78 -3.91 -2.56
N ARG A 236 -10.24 -5.11 -2.31
CA ARG A 236 -10.33 -6.23 -3.24
C ARG A 236 -11.80 -6.62 -3.51
N SER A 237 -12.62 -6.68 -2.47
CA SER A 237 -14.04 -7.04 -2.59
C SER A 237 -14.81 -6.05 -3.48
N PHE A 238 -14.53 -4.74 -3.36
CA PHE A 238 -15.16 -3.72 -4.20
C PHE A 238 -14.60 -3.74 -5.63
N VAL A 239 -13.29 -3.97 -5.81
CA VAL A 239 -12.68 -4.11 -7.15
C VAL A 239 -13.29 -5.26 -7.95
N ASN A 240 -13.53 -6.40 -7.28
CA ASN A 240 -14.12 -7.59 -7.90
C ASN A 240 -15.60 -7.40 -8.25
N ASN A 241 -16.31 -6.54 -7.52
CA ASN A 241 -17.75 -6.32 -7.64
C ASN A 241 -18.08 -4.90 -8.09
N PHE A 242 -17.17 -4.26 -8.82
CA PHE A 242 -17.30 -2.84 -9.18
C PHE A 242 -18.39 -2.58 -10.21
N ASP A 243 -18.85 -3.61 -10.91
CA ASP A 243 -19.98 -3.54 -11.83
C ASP A 243 -21.27 -3.08 -11.13
N ILE A 244 -21.48 -3.47 -9.86
CA ILE A 244 -22.62 -3.02 -9.04
C ILE A 244 -22.50 -1.52 -8.75
N PHE A 245 -21.31 -1.06 -8.38
CA PHE A 245 -21.04 0.37 -8.16
C PHE A 245 -21.29 1.18 -9.43
N LEU A 246 -20.76 0.73 -10.57
CA LEU A 246 -20.93 1.41 -11.86
C LEU A 246 -22.41 1.53 -12.25
N ASN A 247 -23.18 0.44 -12.13
CA ASN A 247 -24.62 0.46 -12.42
C ASN A 247 -25.36 1.41 -11.46
N GLY A 248 -25.09 1.33 -10.16
CA GLY A 248 -25.68 2.24 -9.19
C GLY A 248 -25.39 3.71 -9.49
N PHE A 249 -24.12 4.06 -9.75
CA PHE A 249 -23.75 5.44 -10.08
C PHE A 249 -24.44 5.94 -11.34
N ARG A 250 -24.56 5.10 -12.37
CA ARG A 250 -25.30 5.41 -13.60
C ARG A 250 -26.79 5.63 -13.30
N ASP A 251 -27.42 4.67 -12.63
CA ASP A 251 -28.87 4.62 -12.46
C ASP A 251 -29.36 5.77 -11.56
N HIS A 252 -28.55 6.14 -10.55
CA HIS A 252 -28.82 7.27 -9.67
C HIS A 252 -28.16 8.59 -10.09
N LYS A 253 -27.38 8.59 -11.19
CA LYS A 253 -26.63 9.77 -11.68
C LYS A 253 -25.74 10.42 -10.61
N VAL A 254 -25.05 9.59 -9.82
CA VAL A 254 -24.19 10.04 -8.72
C VAL A 254 -22.75 10.15 -9.16
N LEU A 255 -22.13 11.30 -8.85
CA LEU A 255 -20.71 11.53 -9.13
C LEU A 255 -19.84 10.65 -8.21
N SER A 256 -18.94 9.85 -8.77
CA SER A 256 -18.11 8.93 -8.00
C SER A 256 -16.65 9.36 -7.93
N ALA A 257 -16.05 9.25 -6.75
CA ALA A 257 -14.64 9.54 -6.50
C ALA A 257 -13.97 8.45 -5.67
N GLY A 258 -12.68 8.19 -5.83
CA GLY A 258 -12.00 7.13 -5.09
C GLY A 258 -10.57 6.88 -5.54
N ASP A 259 -10.06 5.68 -5.27
CA ASP A 259 -8.72 5.28 -5.72
C ASP A 259 -8.70 5.00 -7.24
N PRO A 260 -7.64 5.39 -7.99
CA PRO A 260 -7.56 5.18 -9.44
C PRO A 260 -7.58 3.73 -9.90
N VAL A 261 -7.45 2.75 -8.98
CA VAL A 261 -7.77 1.35 -9.30
C VAL A 261 -9.18 1.17 -9.90
N TYR A 262 -10.06 2.15 -9.72
CA TYR A 262 -11.42 2.17 -10.26
C TYR A 262 -11.61 3.04 -11.52
N ILE A 263 -10.60 3.82 -11.96
CA ILE A 263 -10.76 4.77 -13.07
C ILE A 263 -11.11 4.07 -14.38
N GLU A 264 -10.41 2.98 -14.68
CA GLU A 264 -10.68 2.13 -15.83
C GLU A 264 -11.93 1.26 -15.64
N LYS A 265 -12.53 1.24 -14.44
CA LYS A 265 -13.78 0.54 -14.14
C LYS A 265 -15.00 1.46 -14.15
N GLY A 266 -14.80 2.74 -14.45
CA GLY A 266 -15.89 3.72 -14.62
C GLY A 266 -16.19 4.57 -13.38
N ILE A 267 -15.24 4.71 -12.44
CA ILE A 267 -15.31 5.83 -11.49
C ILE A 267 -15.05 7.15 -12.23
N VAL A 268 -15.63 8.26 -11.79
CA VAL A 268 -15.43 9.56 -12.47
C VAL A 268 -14.10 10.21 -12.07
N LEU A 269 -13.77 10.18 -10.78
CA LEU A 269 -12.59 10.83 -10.22
C LEU A 269 -11.70 9.83 -9.47
N GLY A 270 -10.44 9.73 -9.89
CA GLY A 270 -9.39 8.98 -9.23
C GLY A 270 -8.44 9.90 -8.48
N LEU A 271 -8.16 9.60 -7.22
CA LEU A 271 -7.22 10.33 -6.37
C LEU A 271 -6.00 9.42 -6.13
N ASP A 272 -4.97 9.57 -6.95
CA ASP A 272 -3.83 8.66 -6.96
C ASP A 272 -2.81 8.96 -5.87
N ARG A 273 -2.11 7.89 -5.54
CA ARG A 273 -0.83 7.89 -4.85
C ARG A 273 0.07 7.03 -5.70
N ASN A 274 1.18 7.56 -6.21
CA ASN A 274 2.06 6.80 -7.10
C ASN A 274 2.72 5.62 -6.35
N LYS A 275 2.04 4.47 -6.36
CA LYS A 275 2.39 3.26 -5.59
C LYS A 275 3.77 2.73 -5.95
N PHE A 276 4.09 2.74 -7.23
CA PHE A 276 5.39 2.33 -7.72
C PHE A 276 6.50 3.22 -7.15
N GLU A 277 6.32 4.55 -7.18
CA GLU A 277 7.30 5.45 -6.59
C GLU A 277 7.38 5.28 -5.07
N PHE A 278 6.27 5.07 -4.35
CA PHE A 278 6.30 4.82 -2.90
C PHE A 278 7.16 3.60 -2.58
N GLY A 279 7.01 2.51 -3.34
CA GLY A 279 7.87 1.34 -3.27
C GLY A 279 9.35 1.70 -3.44
N LYS A 280 9.70 2.48 -4.47
CA LYS A 280 11.08 2.94 -4.69
C LYS A 280 11.59 3.79 -3.52
N GLN A 281 10.74 4.61 -2.90
CA GLN A 281 11.11 5.39 -1.72
C GLN A 281 11.41 4.48 -0.52
N CYS A 282 10.56 3.47 -0.29
CA CYS A 282 10.79 2.44 0.73
C CYS A 282 12.10 1.68 0.51
N ALA A 283 12.49 1.40 -0.74
CA ALA A 283 13.78 0.77 -1.04
C ALA A 283 14.98 1.60 -0.58
N ARG A 284 14.91 2.94 -0.72
CA ARG A 284 15.95 3.84 -0.19
C ARG A 284 16.07 3.75 1.33
N TYR A 285 14.95 3.57 2.02
CA TYR A 285 14.95 3.37 3.47
C TYR A 285 15.59 2.03 3.84
N ALA A 286 15.27 0.95 3.12
CA ALA A 286 15.90 -0.35 3.33
C ALA A 286 17.43 -0.27 3.18
N VAL A 287 17.92 0.41 2.13
CA VAL A 287 19.36 0.62 1.92
C VAL A 287 20.00 1.41 3.08
N LYS A 288 19.34 2.46 3.60
CA LYS A 288 19.83 3.20 4.77
C LYS A 288 19.92 2.31 6.00
N ILE A 289 18.92 1.45 6.23
CA ILE A 289 18.89 0.51 7.35
C ILE A 289 19.99 -0.54 7.21
N PHE A 290 20.19 -1.10 6.02
CA PHE A 290 21.29 -2.05 5.77
C PHE A 290 22.68 -1.44 5.93
N ARG A 291 22.81 -0.12 5.79
CA ARG A 291 24.02 0.64 6.10
C ARG A 291 24.16 1.02 7.58
N GLY A 292 23.26 0.57 8.43
CA GLY A 292 23.31 0.78 9.89
C GLY A 292 22.55 2.01 10.39
N THR A 293 21.75 2.67 9.55
CA THR A 293 20.88 3.76 10.03
C THR A 293 19.78 3.17 10.93
N PRO A 294 19.66 3.58 12.21
CA PRO A 294 18.62 3.05 13.08
C PRO A 294 17.22 3.40 12.55
N THR A 295 16.32 2.43 12.48
CA THR A 295 14.95 2.63 11.97
C THR A 295 14.20 3.72 12.73
N ALA A 296 14.36 3.78 14.05
CA ALA A 296 13.72 4.79 14.90
C ALA A 296 14.16 6.24 14.57
N SER A 297 15.30 6.43 13.90
CA SER A 297 15.78 7.74 13.46
C SER A 297 15.24 8.17 12.10
N LEU A 298 14.63 7.26 11.34
CA LEU A 298 14.09 7.55 10.03
C LEU A 298 12.68 8.14 10.14
N PRO A 299 12.40 9.27 9.47
CA PRO A 299 11.05 9.83 9.47
C PRO A 299 10.11 8.95 8.69
N MET A 300 8.83 8.98 9.03
CA MET A 300 7.79 8.43 8.16
C MET A 300 7.64 9.42 6.99
N ASP A 301 8.05 9.02 5.80
CA ASP A 301 8.13 9.96 4.67
C ASP A 301 6.77 10.20 4.06
N VAL A 302 6.61 11.39 3.48
CA VAL A 302 5.46 11.72 2.66
C VAL A 302 5.70 11.22 1.25
N GLY A 303 4.90 10.24 0.83
CA GLY A 303 4.91 9.78 -0.54
C GLY A 303 4.68 10.94 -1.52
N GLN A 304 5.63 11.16 -2.42
CA GLN A 304 5.58 12.25 -3.40
C GLN A 304 4.56 11.95 -4.50
N GLN A 305 3.96 13.01 -5.08
CA GLN A 305 3.02 12.95 -6.23
C GLN A 305 1.64 12.36 -5.90
N PHE A 306 0.79 13.21 -5.32
CA PHE A 306 -0.66 13.03 -5.41
C PHE A 306 -1.10 13.46 -6.81
N THR A 307 -1.80 12.59 -7.54
CA THR A 307 -2.30 12.92 -8.88
C THR A 307 -3.81 12.74 -8.96
N ILE A 308 -4.43 13.45 -9.89
CA ILE A 308 -5.86 13.41 -10.15
C ILE A 308 -6.08 12.78 -11.52
N SER A 309 -6.85 11.71 -11.54
CA SER A 309 -7.32 11.09 -12.78
C SER A 309 -8.80 11.41 -12.97
N PHE A 310 -9.20 11.75 -14.18
CA PHE A 310 -10.58 12.05 -14.53
C PHE A 310 -11.06 11.16 -15.67
N ASN A 311 -12.28 10.61 -15.59
CA ASN A 311 -12.86 9.81 -16.66
C ASN A 311 -14.05 10.54 -17.29
N LEU A 312 -13.85 11.09 -18.50
CA LEU A 312 -14.87 11.81 -19.26
C LEU A 312 -16.05 10.92 -19.65
N LYS A 313 -15.79 9.64 -19.96
CA LYS A 313 -16.85 8.70 -20.33
C LYS A 313 -17.74 8.39 -19.13
N ALA A 314 -17.14 8.13 -17.97
CA ALA A 314 -17.87 7.92 -16.73
C ALA A 314 -18.65 9.18 -16.33
N ALA A 315 -18.04 10.37 -16.44
CA ALA A 315 -18.69 11.64 -16.17
C ALA A 315 -19.95 11.83 -17.02
N ALA A 316 -19.85 11.59 -18.34
CA ALA A 316 -20.99 11.67 -19.24
C ALA A 316 -22.11 10.68 -18.90
N VAL A 317 -21.75 9.45 -18.48
CA VAL A 317 -22.73 8.42 -18.08
C VAL A 317 -23.56 8.85 -16.88
N VAL A 318 -22.96 9.54 -15.92
CA VAL A 318 -23.67 10.07 -14.74
C VAL A 318 -24.22 11.49 -14.96
N GLY A 319 -24.10 12.04 -16.17
CA GLY A 319 -24.58 13.38 -16.50
C GLY A 319 -23.76 14.52 -15.88
N PHE A 320 -22.52 14.25 -15.45
CA PHE A 320 -21.62 15.25 -14.89
C PHE A 320 -20.82 15.94 -16.01
N THR A 321 -20.95 17.27 -16.08
CA THR A 321 -20.10 18.10 -16.95
C THR A 321 -19.00 18.73 -16.10
N PRO A 322 -17.73 18.31 -16.27
CA PRO A 322 -16.64 18.83 -15.44
C PRO A 322 -16.36 20.31 -15.75
N PRO A 323 -16.15 21.16 -14.72
CA PRO A 323 -15.66 22.51 -14.93
C PRO A 323 -14.25 22.49 -15.51
N LEU A 324 -13.87 23.54 -16.26
CA LEU A 324 -12.55 23.64 -16.89
C LEU A 324 -11.42 23.56 -15.87
N ASP A 325 -11.60 24.15 -14.68
CA ASP A 325 -10.59 24.11 -13.61
C ASP A 325 -10.32 22.68 -13.13
N LEU A 326 -11.35 21.82 -13.10
CA LEU A 326 -11.17 20.41 -12.76
C LEU A 326 -10.42 19.65 -13.85
N LEU A 327 -10.72 19.92 -15.13
CA LEU A 327 -9.99 19.32 -16.25
C LEU A 327 -8.53 19.77 -16.31
N ALA A 328 -8.28 21.05 -16.01
CA ALA A 328 -6.93 21.61 -15.96
C ALA A 328 -6.11 21.07 -14.78
N ALA A 329 -6.77 20.72 -13.68
CA ALA A 329 -6.12 20.10 -12.52
C ALA A 329 -5.84 18.59 -12.69
N ALA A 330 -6.44 17.93 -13.70
CA ALA A 330 -6.26 16.50 -13.91
C ALA A 330 -4.90 16.17 -14.53
N ASP A 331 -4.13 15.29 -13.90
CA ASP A 331 -2.87 14.76 -14.43
C ASP A 331 -3.11 13.71 -15.53
N ALA A 332 -4.26 13.04 -15.50
CA ALA A 332 -4.66 12.05 -16.49
C ALA A 332 -6.15 12.14 -16.82
N ILE A 333 -6.47 12.12 -18.11
CA ILE A 333 -7.85 12.14 -18.61
C ILE A 333 -8.11 10.86 -19.41
N TYR A 334 -9.11 10.10 -18.98
CA TYR A 334 -9.57 8.87 -19.60
C TYR A 334 -10.84 9.16 -20.41
N GLN A 335 -10.89 8.62 -21.63
CA GLN A 335 -12.04 8.75 -22.54
C GLN A 335 -12.84 7.45 -22.66
N GLU A 336 -12.41 6.40 -21.96
CA GLU A 336 -13.00 5.07 -21.98
C GLU A 336 -12.96 4.46 -20.57
N TYR A 337 -13.76 3.43 -20.34
CA TYR A 337 -13.59 2.49 -19.23
C TYR A 337 -13.91 1.09 -19.73
N GLN A 338 -13.30 0.09 -19.10
CA GLN A 338 -13.55 -1.32 -19.38
C GLN A 338 -15.02 -1.63 -19.03
N ALA A 339 -15.77 -2.11 -20.02
CA ALA A 339 -17.09 -2.67 -19.75
C ALA A 339 -16.97 -3.72 -18.63
N PRO A 340 -17.94 -3.79 -17.71
CA PRO A 340 -17.89 -4.77 -16.64
C PRO A 340 -17.73 -6.17 -17.26
N ASN A 341 -16.71 -6.91 -16.80
CA ASN A 341 -16.59 -8.32 -17.20
C ASN A 341 -17.92 -9.00 -16.86
N PRO A 342 -18.45 -9.87 -17.75
CA PRO A 342 -19.63 -10.65 -17.41
C PRO A 342 -19.37 -11.38 -16.07
N PRO A 343 -20.41 -11.55 -15.23
CA PRO A 343 -20.24 -12.16 -13.92
C PRO A 343 -19.42 -13.44 -14.08
N ARG A 344 -18.36 -13.58 -13.28
CA ARG A 344 -17.60 -14.83 -13.22
C ARG A 344 -18.57 -15.88 -12.70
N ILE A 345 -19.09 -16.70 -13.60
CA ILE A 345 -19.65 -17.98 -13.25
C ILE A 345 -18.46 -18.76 -12.73
N ASP A 346 -18.32 -18.85 -11.41
CA ASP A 346 -17.40 -19.79 -10.78
C ASP A 346 -17.90 -21.18 -11.17
N THR A 347 -17.37 -21.72 -12.27
CA THR A 347 -17.48 -23.15 -12.55
C THR A 347 -16.59 -23.82 -11.52
N GLN A 348 -17.18 -24.18 -10.38
CA GLN A 348 -16.60 -25.18 -9.50
C GLN A 348 -16.52 -26.47 -10.29
N ASP A 349 -15.30 -26.88 -10.63
CA ASP A 349 -14.87 -28.27 -10.80
C ASP A 349 -13.44 -28.40 -10.27
#